data_AF-A0A381ZAY3-F1
#
_entry.id   AF-A0A381ZAY3-F1
#
_cell.length_a   1.000
_cell.length_b   1.000
_cell.length_c   1.000
_cell.angle_alpha   90.00
_cell.angle_beta   90.00
_cell.angle_gamma   90.00
#
_symmetry.space_group_name_H-M   'P 1'
#
loop_
_entity.id
_entity.type
_entity.pdbx_description
1 polymer ?
#
loop_
_entity_poly.entity_id
_entity_poly.type
_entity_poly.pdbx_seq_one_letter_code
_entity_poly.pdbx_strand_id
1 'polypeptide(L)'
;VFLSILSGQNLFPILGGQRAGTSVFTFLKVGVSARAEGMGEAVVALHQNAASIYYNPATVAQFQQMEISASRVQWPADIQYDFISIVTPFRSRHYLGLSAGILHMKPMLETTEYNPHGTGTYFIFQDRFIGLTYGSKMTDRFSFGITVKYVAENLAGYHMASSMIDMGTYYWTGYRSLRFSASLSHFGPQAKPEGTFIKRILDMDTGEDIEIESEFELFSPPTIFRVGAAMELYETKEQGVTASIQLNHPV
;
A
#
# COMPACT_ATOMS: atom_id res chain seq x y z
N VAL A 1 -11.18 18.44 -12.91
CA VAL A 1 -11.45 18.79 -11.49
C VAL A 1 -11.86 17.50 -10.80
N PHE A 2 -11.13 17.09 -9.76
CA PHE A 2 -11.50 15.94 -8.94
C PHE A 2 -12.22 16.47 -7.68
N LEU A 3 -13.39 15.92 -7.37
CA LEU A 3 -14.16 16.24 -6.17
C LEU A 3 -14.26 14.95 -5.36
N SER A 4 -13.67 14.93 -4.16
CA SER A 4 -13.73 13.80 -3.24
C SER A 4 -14.57 14.19 -2.02
N ILE A 5 -15.43 13.27 -1.57
CA ILE A 5 -16.18 13.39 -0.31
C ILE A 5 -15.81 12.16 0.50
N LEU A 6 -15.07 12.36 1.59
CA LEU A 6 -14.72 11.31 2.53
C LEU A 6 -15.73 11.34 3.69
N SER A 7 -16.54 10.29 3.83
CA SER A 7 -17.44 10.10 4.97
C SER A 7 -17.03 8.84 5.72
N GLY A 8 -16.68 8.98 6.99
CA GLY A 8 -16.30 7.86 7.86
C GLY A 8 -17.48 7.43 8.73
N GLN A 9 -18.29 6.48 8.25
CA GLN A 9 -19.19 5.71 9.11
C GLN A 9 -18.92 4.22 8.92
N ASN A 10 -18.69 3.52 10.03
CA ASN A 10 -18.44 2.08 10.04
C ASN A 10 -19.76 1.34 9.77
N LEU A 11 -19.96 0.91 8.52
CA LEU A 11 -21.11 0.08 8.11
C LEU A 11 -20.94 -1.40 8.53
N PHE A 12 -19.72 -1.81 8.89
CA PHE A 12 -19.39 -3.17 9.31
C PHE A 12 -18.84 -3.18 10.74
N PRO A 13 -19.03 -4.27 11.51
CA PRO A 13 -18.35 -4.46 12.79
C PRO A 13 -16.82 -4.42 12.59
N ILE A 14 -16.11 -3.84 13.56
CA ILE A 14 -14.64 -3.70 13.54
C ILE A 14 -14.02 -5.09 13.75
N LEU A 15 -13.82 -5.83 12.67
CA LEU A 15 -13.08 -7.08 12.64
C LEU A 15 -11.58 -6.74 12.47
N GLY A 16 -10.94 -6.23 13.52
CA GLY A 16 -9.52 -5.80 13.43
C GLY A 16 -9.06 -4.76 14.44
N GLY A 17 -9.87 -4.43 15.45
CA GLY A 17 -9.54 -3.39 16.45
C GLY A 17 -8.23 -3.63 17.21
N GLN A 18 -7.79 -4.89 17.31
CA GLN A 18 -6.50 -5.27 17.91
C GLN A 18 -5.27 -4.88 17.06
N ARG A 19 -5.46 -4.53 15.78
CA ARG A 19 -4.37 -4.16 14.84
C ARG A 19 -4.27 -2.67 14.56
N ALA A 20 -5.18 -1.86 15.12
CA ALA A 20 -5.14 -0.42 14.96
C ALA A 20 -3.93 0.15 15.72
N GLY A 21 -2.96 0.70 14.97
CA GLY A 21 -1.74 1.28 15.54
C GLY A 21 -0.61 0.28 15.82
N THR A 22 -0.77 -1.00 15.44
CA THR A 22 0.23 -2.07 15.68
C THR A 22 0.63 -2.82 14.41
N SER A 23 0.47 -2.18 13.23
CA SER A 23 0.85 -2.78 11.94
C SER A 23 2.25 -2.37 11.50
N VAL A 24 3.02 -3.31 10.97
CA VAL A 24 4.32 -3.04 10.29
C VAL A 24 4.12 -2.60 8.84
N PHE A 25 5.16 -2.05 8.21
CA PHE A 25 5.15 -1.65 6.80
C PHE A 25 4.05 -0.64 6.44
N THR A 26 3.79 0.32 7.33
CA THR A 26 2.65 1.25 7.22
C THR A 26 2.71 2.13 5.97
N PHE A 27 3.89 2.32 5.37
CA PHE A 27 4.06 3.03 4.10
C PHE A 27 3.22 2.45 2.95
N LEU A 28 2.87 1.16 3.02
CA LEU A 28 1.99 0.49 2.05
C LEU A 28 0.55 1.04 2.06
N LYS A 29 0.16 1.79 3.09
CA LYS A 29 -1.13 2.48 3.15
C LYS A 29 -1.11 3.83 2.44
N VAL A 30 0.07 4.34 2.11
CA VAL A 30 0.20 5.59 1.35
C VAL A 30 -0.08 5.30 -0.11
N GLY A 31 -0.89 6.15 -0.74
CA GLY A 31 -1.19 6.02 -2.16
C GLY A 31 0.01 6.39 -3.02
N VAL A 32 0.07 5.74 -4.19
CA VAL A 32 1.20 5.88 -5.13
C VAL A 32 0.84 6.69 -6.37
N SER A 33 -0.39 7.17 -6.50
CA SER A 33 -0.85 7.87 -7.70
C SER A 33 -1.51 9.19 -7.35
N ALA A 34 -1.01 10.29 -7.93
CA ALA A 34 -1.59 11.62 -7.74
C ALA A 34 -3.08 11.68 -8.13
N ARG A 35 -3.47 10.92 -9.16
CA ARG A 35 -4.88 10.81 -9.57
C ARG A 35 -5.70 10.03 -8.53
N ALA A 36 -5.14 8.95 -7.98
CA ALA A 36 -5.83 8.19 -6.94
C ALA A 36 -5.99 9.00 -5.66
N GLU A 37 -4.93 9.67 -5.22
CA GLU A 37 -4.93 10.58 -4.07
C GLU A 37 -5.96 11.71 -4.25
N GLY A 38 -5.99 12.34 -5.43
CA GLY A 38 -6.98 13.37 -5.77
C GLY A 38 -8.44 12.87 -5.78
N MET A 39 -8.65 11.56 -5.89
CA MET A 39 -9.96 10.90 -5.81
C MET A 39 -10.26 10.33 -4.41
N GLY A 40 -9.47 10.66 -3.39
CA GLY A 40 -9.60 10.10 -2.05
C GLY A 40 -9.37 8.58 -2.01
N GLU A 41 -8.48 8.10 -2.88
CA GLU A 41 -8.14 6.69 -3.09
C GLU A 41 -9.31 5.77 -3.52
N ALA A 42 -10.44 6.34 -3.95
CA ALA A 42 -11.59 5.60 -4.46
C ALA A 42 -11.35 5.10 -5.90
N VAL A 43 -10.38 4.20 -6.08
CA VAL A 43 -9.88 3.78 -7.40
C VAL A 43 -9.83 2.27 -7.65
N VAL A 44 -10.23 1.43 -6.70
CA VAL A 44 -10.19 -0.05 -6.81
C VAL A 44 -10.95 -0.59 -8.02
N ALA A 45 -12.00 0.13 -8.45
CA ALA A 45 -12.83 -0.19 -9.61
C ALA A 45 -12.51 0.66 -10.85
N LEU A 46 -11.46 1.48 -10.83
CA LEU A 46 -11.06 2.27 -11.98
C LEU A 46 -10.01 1.54 -12.81
N HIS A 47 -10.05 1.75 -14.13
CA HIS A 47 -8.98 1.40 -15.04
C HIS A 47 -8.31 2.72 -15.49
N GLN A 48 -7.21 3.10 -14.85
CA GLN A 48 -6.61 4.43 -15.06
C GLN A 48 -5.33 4.34 -15.87
N ASN A 49 -4.29 3.82 -15.23
CA ASN A 49 -2.95 3.62 -15.76
C ASN A 49 -2.27 2.47 -15.03
N ALA A 50 -1.03 2.14 -15.42
CA ALA A 50 -0.27 1.04 -14.81
C ALA A 50 -0.19 1.10 -13.27
N ALA A 51 -0.25 2.29 -12.64
CA ALA A 51 -0.24 2.42 -11.18
C ALA A 51 -1.48 1.81 -10.49
N SER A 52 -2.56 1.55 -11.23
CA SER A 52 -3.79 0.92 -10.71
C SER A 52 -3.53 -0.48 -10.13
N ILE A 53 -2.47 -1.17 -10.60
CA ILE A 53 -2.12 -2.51 -10.09
C ILE A 53 -1.78 -2.51 -8.59
N TYR A 54 -1.33 -1.37 -8.05
CA TYR A 54 -1.08 -1.21 -6.61
C TYR A 54 -2.37 -1.29 -5.78
N TYR A 55 -3.48 -0.80 -6.33
CA TYR A 55 -4.78 -0.74 -5.64
C TYR A 55 -5.62 -2.00 -5.89
N ASN A 56 -5.53 -2.58 -7.09
CA ASN A 56 -6.21 -3.80 -7.45
C ASN A 56 -5.44 -4.53 -8.57
N PRO A 57 -4.86 -5.71 -8.31
CA PRO A 57 -4.09 -6.41 -9.34
C PRO A 57 -4.92 -6.87 -10.54
N ALA A 58 -6.25 -7.01 -10.41
CA ALA A 58 -7.11 -7.37 -11.54
C ALA A 58 -7.21 -6.27 -12.61
N THR A 59 -6.83 -5.03 -12.30
CA THR A 59 -6.82 -3.94 -13.30
C THR A 59 -5.81 -4.19 -14.40
N VAL A 60 -4.77 -5.01 -14.15
CA VAL A 60 -3.76 -5.40 -15.15
C VAL A 60 -4.41 -6.00 -16.41
N ALA A 61 -5.56 -6.64 -16.25
CA ALA A 61 -6.31 -7.24 -17.34
C ALA A 61 -7.10 -6.22 -18.16
N GLN A 62 -7.20 -4.95 -17.76
CA GLN A 62 -7.95 -3.93 -18.51
C GLN A 62 -7.10 -3.23 -19.58
N PHE A 63 -5.77 -3.32 -19.49
CA PHE A 63 -4.85 -2.68 -20.43
C PHE A 63 -4.80 -3.46 -21.75
N GLN A 64 -4.86 -2.77 -22.88
CA GLN A 64 -4.76 -3.39 -24.21
C GLN A 64 -3.33 -3.40 -24.76
N GLN A 65 -2.48 -2.53 -24.23
CA GLN A 65 -1.11 -2.31 -24.67
C GLN A 65 -0.20 -2.27 -23.44
N MET A 66 1.11 -2.26 -23.69
CA MET A 66 2.07 -2.01 -22.62
C MET A 66 1.89 -0.59 -22.09
N GLU A 67 1.87 -0.45 -20.78
CA GLU A 67 1.76 0.83 -20.11
C GLU A 67 2.77 0.94 -18.98
N ILE A 68 3.38 2.12 -18.84
CA ILE A 68 4.33 2.45 -17.79
C ILE A 68 3.80 3.65 -17.04
N SER A 69 3.86 3.60 -15.71
CA SER A 69 3.51 4.72 -14.85
C SER A 69 4.58 4.90 -13.78
N ALA A 70 5.02 6.13 -13.59
CA ALA A 70 5.92 6.52 -12.53
C ALA A 70 5.36 7.75 -11.82
N SER A 71 5.64 7.85 -10.53
CA SER A 71 5.12 8.91 -9.67
C SER A 71 6.06 9.17 -8.51
N ARG A 72 5.96 10.38 -7.97
CA ARG A 72 6.57 10.78 -6.71
C ARG A 72 5.50 11.48 -5.88
N VAL A 73 5.32 11.04 -4.64
CA VAL A 73 4.47 11.69 -3.65
C VAL A 73 5.38 12.32 -2.59
N GLN A 74 5.22 13.62 -2.35
CA GLN A 74 5.89 14.31 -1.25
C GLN A 74 4.97 14.32 -0.04
N TRP A 75 5.45 13.74 1.04
CA TRP A 75 4.82 13.78 2.35
C TRP A 75 5.45 14.87 3.23
N PRO A 76 4.75 15.34 4.27
CA PRO A 76 5.33 16.23 5.27
C PRO A 76 6.64 15.68 5.84
N ALA A 77 7.48 16.57 6.38
CA ALA A 77 8.81 16.25 6.91
C ALA A 77 9.80 15.70 5.87
N ASP A 78 9.72 16.19 4.62
CA ASP A 78 10.64 15.85 3.52
C ASP A 78 10.71 14.35 3.18
N ILE A 79 9.65 13.60 3.50
CA ILE A 79 9.50 12.19 3.15
C ILE A 79 9.06 12.10 1.68
N GLN A 80 9.73 11.25 0.92
CA GLN A 80 9.46 11.04 -0.50
C GLN A 80 9.03 9.60 -0.72
N TYR A 81 7.95 9.41 -1.48
CA TYR A 81 7.54 8.09 -1.94
C TYR A 81 7.59 8.02 -3.45
N ASP A 82 8.57 7.29 -3.96
CA ASP A 82 8.76 7.03 -5.38
C ASP A 82 8.11 5.71 -5.75
N PHE A 83 7.40 5.68 -6.86
CA PHE A 83 6.75 4.48 -7.36
C PHE A 83 6.89 4.37 -8.87
N ILE A 84 7.08 3.13 -9.34
CA ILE A 84 7.08 2.79 -10.75
C ILE A 84 6.31 1.48 -10.96
N SER A 85 5.59 1.42 -12.07
CA SER A 85 4.89 0.24 -12.53
C SER A 85 4.95 0.11 -14.04
N ILE A 86 5.00 -1.14 -14.49
CA ILE A 86 4.85 -1.51 -15.88
C ILE A 86 3.85 -2.63 -15.97
N VAL A 87 2.96 -2.55 -16.95
CA VAL A 87 1.99 -3.61 -17.27
C VAL A 87 2.12 -3.93 -18.74
N THR A 88 2.08 -5.20 -19.08
CA THR A 88 2.10 -5.65 -20.47
C THR A 88 1.16 -6.83 -20.70
N PRO A 89 0.40 -6.85 -21.81
CA PRO A 89 -0.20 -8.08 -22.28
C PRO A 89 0.92 -9.07 -22.65
N PHE A 90 0.82 -10.31 -22.19
CA PHE A 90 1.79 -11.37 -22.49
C PHE A 90 1.23 -12.37 -23.51
N ARG A 91 -0.05 -12.74 -23.37
CA ARG A 91 -0.75 -13.68 -24.24
C ARG A 91 -2.23 -13.29 -24.33
N SER A 92 -2.99 -13.88 -25.26
CA SER A 92 -4.43 -13.63 -25.32
C SER A 92 -5.06 -13.88 -23.94
N ARG A 93 -5.69 -12.84 -23.38
CA ARG A 93 -6.33 -12.83 -22.04
C ARG A 93 -5.38 -12.97 -20.83
N HIS A 94 -4.06 -12.88 -21.00
CA HIS A 94 -3.08 -12.97 -19.91
C HIS A 94 -2.13 -11.78 -19.89
N TYR A 95 -1.88 -11.28 -18.69
CA TYR A 95 -1.20 -10.01 -18.45
C TYR A 95 -0.19 -10.16 -17.33
N LEU A 96 0.92 -9.45 -17.47
CA LEU A 96 1.97 -9.37 -16.46
C LEU A 96 2.16 -7.92 -16.06
N GLY A 97 2.48 -7.70 -14.80
CA GLY A 97 2.84 -6.40 -14.28
C GLY A 97 4.02 -6.51 -13.33
N LEU A 98 4.82 -5.46 -13.29
CA LEU A 98 5.86 -5.28 -12.29
C LEU A 98 5.64 -3.93 -11.63
N SER A 99 5.80 -3.88 -10.32
CA SER A 99 5.69 -2.67 -9.51
C SER A 99 6.84 -2.60 -8.52
N ALA A 100 7.33 -1.40 -8.26
CA ALA A 100 8.27 -1.16 -7.18
C ALA A 100 7.97 0.20 -6.57
N GLY A 101 8.15 0.30 -5.26
CA GLY A 101 8.01 1.55 -4.55
C GLY A 101 9.08 1.68 -3.47
N ILE A 102 9.50 2.91 -3.21
CA ILE A 102 10.47 3.25 -2.17
C ILE A 102 10.03 4.53 -1.47
N LEU A 103 9.75 4.42 -0.18
CA LEU A 103 9.56 5.57 0.70
C LEU A 103 10.89 5.84 1.41
N HIS A 104 11.40 7.06 1.30
CA HIS A 104 12.71 7.44 1.82
C HIS A 104 12.74 8.88 2.30
N MET A 105 13.71 9.18 3.16
CA MET A 105 14.06 10.53 3.59
C MET A 105 15.56 10.75 3.45
N LYS A 106 15.99 12.02 3.47
CA LYS A 106 17.40 12.35 3.63
C LYS A 106 17.89 11.92 5.02
N PRO A 107 19.19 11.63 5.20
CA PRO A 107 19.76 11.38 6.53
C PRO A 107 19.37 12.49 7.50
N MET A 108 18.80 12.09 8.64
CA MET A 108 18.32 12.99 9.67
C MET A 108 19.29 12.98 10.84
N LEU A 109 19.62 14.17 11.35
CA LEU A 109 20.52 14.34 12.48
C LEU A 109 19.86 13.80 13.74
N GLU A 110 20.55 12.91 14.45
CA GLU A 110 20.07 12.39 15.73
C GLU A 110 20.17 13.50 16.79
N THR A 111 19.15 13.58 17.65
CA THR A 111 19.11 14.54 18.76
C THR A 111 18.87 13.79 20.06
N THR A 112 19.46 14.27 21.14
CA THR A 112 19.24 13.75 22.50
C THR A 112 18.94 14.88 23.45
N GLU A 113 18.48 14.57 24.66
CA GLU A 113 18.24 15.57 25.72
C GLU A 113 19.49 16.41 26.01
N TYR A 114 20.68 15.81 25.92
CA TYR A 114 21.97 16.48 26.12
C TYR A 114 22.47 17.20 24.85
N ASN A 115 22.03 16.79 23.66
CA ASN A 115 22.43 17.35 22.37
C ASN A 115 21.21 17.67 21.50
N PRO A 116 20.44 18.73 21.83
CA PRO A 116 19.20 19.08 21.13
C PRO A 116 19.45 19.62 19.71
N HIS A 117 20.66 20.08 19.43
CA HIS A 117 21.05 20.60 18.10
C HIS A 117 21.79 19.56 17.25
N GLY A 118 21.90 18.32 17.74
CA GLY A 118 22.52 17.23 17.02
C GLY A 118 23.68 16.59 17.76
N THR A 119 23.75 15.27 17.67
CA THR A 119 24.84 14.44 18.19
C THR A 119 26.02 14.33 17.21
N GLY A 120 25.84 14.73 15.95
CA GLY A 120 26.78 14.50 14.86
C GLY A 120 26.61 13.13 14.18
N THR A 121 25.74 12.26 14.71
CA THR A 121 25.32 11.00 14.10
C THR A 121 24.03 11.20 13.31
N TYR A 122 23.82 10.36 12.30
CA TYR A 122 22.66 10.43 11.42
C TYR A 122 21.97 9.08 11.35
N PHE A 123 20.64 9.11 11.32
CA PHE A 123 19.84 7.95 11.00
C PHE A 123 19.15 8.12 9.65
N ILE A 124 18.76 7.00 9.05
CA ILE A 124 17.96 6.95 7.84
C ILE A 124 16.69 6.15 8.10
N PHE A 125 15.64 6.49 7.35
CA PHE A 125 14.44 5.68 7.24
C PHE A 125 14.18 5.39 5.76
N GLN A 126 13.99 4.13 5.43
CA GLN A 126 13.74 3.68 4.07
C GLN A 126 12.91 2.41 4.06
N ASP A 127 11.76 2.49 3.40
CA ASP A 127 10.90 1.36 3.12
C ASP A 127 10.83 1.11 1.62
N ARG A 128 10.76 -0.15 1.23
CA ARG A 128 10.68 -0.51 -0.19
C ARG A 128 9.87 -1.78 -0.40
N PHE A 129 9.28 -1.88 -1.58
CA PHE A 129 8.76 -3.14 -2.06
C PHE A 129 9.06 -3.34 -3.54
N ILE A 130 9.09 -4.60 -3.94
CA ILE A 130 9.01 -5.03 -5.33
C ILE A 130 7.89 -6.06 -5.46
N GLY A 131 7.07 -5.93 -6.49
CA GLY A 131 5.88 -6.76 -6.69
C GLY A 131 5.78 -7.26 -8.14
N LEU A 132 5.56 -8.55 -8.30
CA LEU A 132 5.24 -9.18 -9.57
C LEU A 132 3.75 -9.51 -9.60
N THR A 133 3.07 -9.03 -10.63
CA THR A 133 1.62 -9.16 -10.81
C THR A 133 1.33 -10.05 -12.01
N TYR A 134 0.40 -10.97 -11.83
CA TYR A 134 -0.22 -11.72 -12.92
C TYR A 134 -1.72 -11.45 -12.90
N GLY A 135 -2.31 -11.27 -14.06
CA GLY A 135 -3.77 -11.22 -14.16
C GLY A 135 -4.28 -11.80 -15.46
N SER A 136 -5.56 -12.14 -15.45
CA SER A 136 -6.19 -12.79 -16.59
C SER A 136 -7.67 -12.45 -16.71
N LYS A 137 -8.12 -12.29 -17.96
CA LYS A 137 -9.54 -12.21 -18.31
C LYS A 137 -10.11 -13.62 -18.38
N MET A 138 -10.85 -14.03 -17.35
CA MET A 138 -11.54 -15.33 -17.37
C MET A 138 -12.72 -15.29 -18.35
N THR A 139 -13.44 -14.18 -18.37
CA THR A 139 -14.55 -13.94 -19.30
C THR A 139 -14.43 -12.54 -19.90
N ASP A 140 -15.33 -12.19 -20.81
CA ASP A 140 -15.36 -10.84 -21.39
C ASP A 140 -15.75 -9.77 -20.35
N ARG A 141 -16.27 -10.21 -19.20
CA ARG A 141 -16.73 -9.34 -18.12
C ARG A 141 -15.95 -9.49 -16.83
N PHE A 142 -15.32 -10.64 -16.58
CA PHE A 142 -14.65 -10.94 -15.33
C PHE A 142 -13.15 -11.15 -15.53
N SER A 143 -12.37 -10.49 -14.68
CA SER A 143 -10.94 -10.69 -14.59
C SER A 143 -10.49 -10.81 -13.14
N PHE A 144 -9.40 -11.53 -12.93
CA PHE A 144 -8.74 -11.64 -11.65
C PHE A 144 -7.28 -11.21 -11.79
N GLY A 145 -6.68 -10.83 -10.66
CA GLY A 145 -5.25 -10.59 -10.56
C GLY A 145 -4.71 -11.03 -9.21
N ILE A 146 -3.44 -11.38 -9.21
CA ILE A 146 -2.65 -11.70 -8.03
C ILE A 146 -1.30 -10.99 -8.13
N THR A 147 -0.82 -10.45 -7.02
CA THR A 147 0.52 -9.87 -6.90
C THR A 147 1.24 -10.57 -5.77
N VAL A 148 2.47 -10.99 -6.01
CA VAL A 148 3.40 -11.39 -4.95
C VAL A 148 4.39 -10.24 -4.77
N LYS A 149 4.57 -9.78 -3.54
CA LYS A 149 5.49 -8.69 -3.21
C LYS A 149 6.48 -9.09 -2.12
N TYR A 150 7.69 -8.58 -2.23
CA TYR A 150 8.69 -8.59 -1.17
C TYR A 150 8.83 -7.17 -0.64
N VAL A 151 8.68 -7.01 0.66
CA VAL A 151 8.67 -5.73 1.36
C VAL A 151 9.83 -5.72 2.36
N ALA A 152 10.56 -4.62 2.44
CA ALA A 152 11.64 -4.43 3.39
C ALA A 152 11.61 -3.02 3.96
N GLU A 153 11.95 -2.91 5.24
CA GLU A 153 12.03 -1.67 6.00
C GLU A 153 13.40 -1.57 6.67
N ASN A 154 13.95 -0.37 6.68
CA ASN A 154 15.14 0.01 7.42
C ASN A 154 14.83 1.28 8.22
N LEU A 155 14.75 1.13 9.54
CA LEU A 155 14.57 2.24 10.46
C LEU A 155 15.79 2.32 11.37
N ALA A 156 16.63 3.34 11.16
CA ALA A 156 17.82 3.58 11.99
C ALA A 156 18.74 2.34 12.17
N GLY A 157 18.87 1.52 11.12
CA GLY A 157 19.69 0.30 11.14
C GLY A 157 18.93 -0.96 11.58
N TYR A 158 17.69 -0.85 12.04
CA TYR A 158 16.82 -1.98 12.28
C TYR A 158 16.16 -2.42 10.98
N HIS A 159 16.47 -3.64 10.55
CA HIS A 159 15.98 -4.22 9.31
C HIS A 159 14.84 -5.20 9.58
N MET A 160 13.79 -5.14 8.76
CA MET A 160 12.80 -6.21 8.68
C MET A 160 12.31 -6.39 7.25
N ALA A 161 11.88 -7.61 6.94
CA ALA A 161 11.31 -7.92 5.64
C ALA A 161 10.20 -8.96 5.73
N SER A 162 9.29 -8.93 4.76
CA SER A 162 8.20 -9.90 4.64
C SER A 162 7.74 -10.05 3.19
N SER A 163 7.27 -11.25 2.87
CA SER A 163 6.61 -11.54 1.59
C SER A 163 5.11 -11.44 1.77
N MET A 164 4.42 -10.73 0.88
CA MET A 164 2.97 -10.55 0.94
C MET A 164 2.33 -10.85 -0.41
N ILE A 165 1.01 -11.01 -0.38
CA ILE A 165 0.18 -11.28 -1.55
C ILE A 165 -0.94 -10.23 -1.60
N ASP A 166 -1.21 -9.75 -2.82
CA ASP A 166 -2.46 -9.06 -3.14
C ASP A 166 -3.30 -9.90 -4.07
N MET A 167 -4.61 -9.82 -3.91
CA MET A 167 -5.57 -10.44 -4.79
C MET A 167 -6.63 -9.42 -5.19
N GLY A 168 -7.19 -9.61 -6.37
CA GLY A 168 -8.16 -8.68 -6.91
C GLY A 168 -9.09 -9.33 -7.91
N THR A 169 -10.29 -8.78 -7.99
CA THR A 169 -11.27 -9.07 -9.04
C THR A 169 -11.75 -7.77 -9.66
N TYR A 170 -12.16 -7.85 -10.92
CA TYR A 170 -12.73 -6.74 -11.66
C TYR A 170 -13.83 -7.29 -12.56
N TYR A 171 -15.05 -6.78 -12.38
CA TYR A 171 -16.27 -7.27 -13.00
C TYR A 171 -17.05 -6.16 -13.72
N TRP A 172 -17.24 -6.32 -15.01
CA TRP A 172 -18.14 -5.51 -15.83
C TRP A 172 -19.55 -6.06 -15.74
N THR A 173 -20.49 -5.25 -15.27
CA THR A 173 -21.90 -5.68 -15.11
C THR A 173 -22.61 -5.91 -16.46
N GLY A 174 -22.15 -5.23 -17.51
CA GLY A 174 -22.85 -5.14 -18.79
C GLY A 174 -23.93 -4.07 -18.83
N TYR A 175 -24.21 -3.38 -17.71
CA TYR A 175 -25.05 -2.20 -17.70
C TYR A 175 -24.17 -0.95 -17.91
N ARG A 176 -24.23 -0.38 -19.12
CA ARG A 176 -23.37 0.75 -19.52
C ARG A 176 -21.91 0.43 -19.19
N SER A 177 -21.22 1.29 -18.46
CA SER A 177 -19.85 1.12 -18.02
C SER A 177 -19.71 0.84 -16.52
N LEU A 178 -20.81 0.44 -15.86
CA LEU A 178 -20.80 0.09 -14.45
C LEU A 178 -19.93 -1.14 -14.22
N ARG A 179 -18.94 -1.00 -13.34
CA ARG A 179 -18.10 -2.09 -12.85
C ARG A 179 -18.04 -2.17 -11.34
N PHE A 180 -17.74 -3.37 -10.88
CA PHE A 180 -17.49 -3.71 -9.48
C PHE A 180 -16.12 -4.37 -9.35
N SER A 181 -15.45 -4.07 -8.26
CA SER A 181 -14.15 -4.64 -7.93
C SER A 181 -14.05 -4.93 -6.44
N ALA A 182 -13.34 -6.01 -6.13
CA ALA A 182 -12.91 -6.32 -4.78
C ALA A 182 -11.41 -6.61 -4.79
N SER A 183 -10.68 -6.15 -3.79
CA SER A 183 -9.25 -6.43 -3.63
C SER A 183 -8.90 -6.68 -2.17
N LEU A 184 -8.00 -7.62 -1.94
CA LEU A 184 -7.32 -7.83 -0.67
C LEU A 184 -5.85 -7.47 -0.90
N SER A 185 -5.31 -6.51 -0.17
CA SER A 185 -3.93 -6.06 -0.32
C SER A 185 -3.11 -6.30 0.93
N HIS A 186 -1.81 -6.53 0.75
CA HIS A 186 -0.78 -6.67 1.78
C HIS A 186 -1.01 -7.84 2.75
N PHE A 187 -1.64 -8.92 2.27
CA PHE A 187 -1.85 -10.10 3.10
C PHE A 187 -0.56 -10.92 3.21
N GLY A 188 -0.08 -11.17 4.43
CA GLY A 188 1.17 -11.88 4.67
C GLY A 188 1.41 -12.24 6.14
N PRO A 189 2.52 -12.92 6.44
CA PRO A 189 2.91 -13.25 7.80
C PRO A 189 3.31 -12.01 8.59
N GLN A 190 3.26 -12.13 9.92
CA GLN A 190 3.79 -11.11 10.82
C GLN A 190 5.30 -10.94 10.63
N ALA A 191 5.79 -9.73 10.87
CA ALA A 191 7.21 -9.40 10.79
C ALA A 191 7.69 -8.65 12.04
N LYS A 192 8.98 -8.74 12.29
CA LYS A 192 9.70 -8.03 13.35
C LYS A 192 11.08 -7.60 12.85
N PRO A 193 11.69 -6.57 13.44
CA PRO A 193 13.10 -6.28 13.26
C PRO A 193 14.00 -7.48 13.59
N GLU A 194 15.07 -7.60 12.82
CA GLU A 194 16.16 -8.53 13.09
C GLU A 194 16.94 -8.11 14.35
N GLY A 195 17.50 -9.08 15.05
CA GLY A 195 18.31 -8.86 16.26
C GLY A 195 17.51 -8.71 17.54
N THR A 196 18.16 -8.12 18.54
CA THR A 196 17.68 -7.94 19.91
C THR A 196 17.83 -6.48 20.32
N PHE A 197 17.14 -6.08 21.38
CA PHE A 197 17.33 -4.78 22.01
C PHE A 197 17.54 -4.95 23.51
N ILE A 198 18.25 -3.99 24.10
CA ILE A 198 18.47 -3.97 25.54
C ILE A 198 17.27 -3.27 26.19
N LYS A 199 16.54 -4.01 27.01
CA LYS A 199 15.46 -3.48 27.84
C LYS A 199 16.03 -3.17 29.23
N ARG A 200 15.99 -1.90 29.61
CA ARG A 200 16.32 -1.46 30.98
C ARG A 200 15.06 -1.53 31.84
N ILE A 201 15.14 -2.28 32.94
CA ILE A 201 14.05 -2.43 33.90
C ILE A 201 14.60 -2.12 35.28
N LEU A 202 13.87 -1.31 36.04
CA LEU A 202 14.18 -1.05 37.45
C LEU A 202 13.79 -2.28 38.27
N ASP A 203 14.77 -2.89 38.96
CA ASP A 203 14.51 -3.89 39.98
C ASP A 203 13.84 -3.22 41.18
N MET A 204 12.61 -3.65 41.51
CA MET A 204 11.86 -3.06 42.62
C MET A 204 12.37 -3.49 44.00
N ASP A 205 13.16 -4.57 44.08
CA ASP A 205 13.72 -5.07 45.34
C ASP A 205 15.08 -4.44 45.65
N THR A 206 15.94 -4.29 44.64
CA THR A 206 17.30 -3.73 44.81
C THR A 206 17.40 -2.25 44.47
N GLY A 207 16.47 -1.71 43.68
CA GLY A 207 16.51 -0.34 43.17
C GLY A 207 17.55 -0.11 42.07
N GLU A 208 18.17 -1.17 41.55
CA GLU A 208 19.16 -1.11 40.47
C GLU A 208 18.51 -1.33 39.09
N ASP A 209 19.12 -0.74 38.05
CA ASP A 209 18.72 -0.99 36.67
C ASP A 209 19.28 -2.33 36.18
N ILE A 210 18.38 -3.23 35.78
CA ILE A 210 18.73 -4.49 35.12
C ILE A 210 18.62 -4.30 33.60
N GLU A 211 19.66 -4.70 32.89
CA GLU A 211 19.67 -4.78 31.43
C GLU A 211 19.32 -6.21 31.00
N ILE A 212 18.22 -6.36 30.26
CA ILE A 212 17.76 -7.65 29.72
C ILE A 212 17.77 -7.58 28.19
N GLU A 213 18.53 -8.47 27.56
CA GLU A 213 18.46 -8.67 26.12
C GLU A 213 17.12 -9.28 25.75
N SER A 214 16.34 -8.57 24.94
CA SER A 214 14.97 -8.93 24.55
C SER A 214 14.84 -8.99 23.04
N GLU A 215 14.01 -9.90 22.54
CA GLU A 215 13.64 -9.94 21.13
C GLU A 215 12.52 -8.96 20.81
N PHE A 216 12.49 -8.46 19.58
CA PHE A 216 11.38 -7.66 19.07
C PHE A 216 10.07 -8.47 18.97
N GLU A 217 8.95 -7.78 19.15
CA GLU A 217 7.61 -8.34 18.98
C GLU A 217 7.22 -8.46 17.50
N LEU A 218 6.37 -9.44 17.20
CA LEU A 218 5.82 -9.67 15.88
C LEU A 218 4.55 -8.84 15.66
N PHE A 219 4.52 -8.11 14.55
CA PHE A 219 3.40 -7.26 14.17
C PHE A 219 2.84 -7.66 12.80
N SER A 220 1.54 -7.43 12.61
CA SER A 220 0.85 -7.84 11.38
C SER A 220 1.04 -6.82 10.26
N PRO A 221 1.14 -7.24 8.99
CA PRO A 221 1.10 -6.32 7.85
C PRO A 221 -0.19 -5.49 7.81
N PRO A 222 -0.22 -4.36 7.07
CA PRO A 222 -1.38 -3.48 7.00
C PRO A 222 -2.38 -4.02 5.98
N THR A 223 -2.93 -5.20 6.26
CA THR A 223 -3.87 -5.88 5.36
C THR A 223 -5.14 -5.05 5.22
N ILE A 224 -5.59 -4.88 3.99
CA ILE A 224 -6.77 -4.08 3.69
C ILE A 224 -7.63 -4.78 2.65
N PHE A 225 -8.91 -4.91 2.97
CA PHE A 225 -9.94 -5.35 2.05
C PHE A 225 -10.65 -4.12 1.48
N ARG A 226 -10.71 -4.04 0.15
CA ARG A 226 -11.33 -2.94 -0.60
C ARG A 226 -12.44 -3.50 -1.45
N VAL A 227 -13.59 -2.84 -1.44
CA VAL A 227 -14.68 -3.10 -2.39
C VAL A 227 -15.12 -1.77 -2.98
N GLY A 228 -15.33 -1.72 -4.28
CA GLY A 228 -15.76 -0.49 -4.92
C GLY A 228 -16.52 -0.72 -6.21
N ALA A 229 -17.16 0.35 -6.64
CA ALA A 229 -17.89 0.43 -7.90
C ALA A 229 -17.54 1.73 -8.60
N ALA A 230 -17.52 1.69 -9.93
CA ALA A 230 -17.31 2.88 -10.73
C ALA A 230 -18.13 2.84 -12.02
N MET A 231 -18.51 4.03 -12.49
CA MET A 231 -19.32 4.22 -13.68
C MET A 231 -19.03 5.58 -14.30
N GLU A 232 -19.01 5.64 -15.61
CA GLU A 232 -19.02 6.89 -16.38
C GLU A 232 -20.47 7.40 -16.40
N LEU A 233 -20.71 8.52 -15.69
CA LEU A 233 -22.01 9.19 -15.66
C LEU A 233 -22.28 9.94 -16.97
N TYR A 234 -21.21 10.43 -17.59
CA TYR A 234 -21.24 11.15 -18.85
C TYR A 234 -19.93 10.88 -19.60
N GLU A 235 -20.02 10.65 -20.91
CA GLU A 235 -18.85 10.43 -21.74
C GLU A 235 -19.11 10.94 -23.17
N THR A 236 -18.19 11.74 -23.67
CA THR A 236 -18.09 12.24 -25.04
C THR A 236 -16.67 12.01 -25.53
N LYS A 237 -16.37 12.40 -26.78
CA LYS A 237 -15.01 12.29 -27.32
C LYS A 237 -13.96 13.12 -26.57
N GLU A 238 -14.37 14.22 -25.94
CA GLU A 238 -13.45 15.19 -25.32
C GLU A 238 -13.61 15.27 -23.79
N GLN A 239 -14.78 14.92 -23.27
CA GLN A 239 -15.14 15.12 -21.87
C GLN A 239 -15.79 13.86 -21.29
N GLY A 240 -15.39 13.50 -20.08
CA GLY A 240 -15.98 12.42 -19.32
C GLY A 240 -16.11 12.77 -17.85
N VAL A 241 -17.18 12.27 -17.22
CA VAL A 241 -17.40 12.35 -15.77
C VAL A 241 -17.52 10.94 -15.24
N THR A 242 -16.53 10.51 -14.46
CA THR A 242 -16.53 9.20 -13.80
C THR A 242 -16.90 9.38 -12.33
N ALA A 243 -17.89 8.62 -11.86
CA ALA A 243 -18.18 8.46 -10.45
C ALA A 243 -17.56 7.15 -9.95
N SER A 244 -17.00 7.20 -8.74
CA SER A 244 -16.40 6.05 -8.06
C SER A 244 -16.76 6.08 -6.59
N ILE A 245 -17.08 4.92 -6.04
CA ILE A 245 -17.31 4.71 -4.61
C ILE A 245 -16.47 3.51 -4.16
N GLN A 246 -15.85 3.63 -3.00
CA GLN A 246 -15.01 2.59 -2.43
C GLN A 246 -15.21 2.52 -0.92
N LEU A 247 -15.23 1.30 -0.42
CA LEU A 247 -15.22 0.95 1.00
C LEU A 247 -13.90 0.25 1.30
N ASN A 248 -13.25 0.72 2.36
CA ASN A 248 -11.99 0.18 2.86
C ASN A 248 -12.24 -0.45 4.23
N HIS A 249 -11.85 -1.71 4.40
CA HIS A 249 -11.92 -2.42 5.66
C HIS A 249 -10.53 -2.96 6.04
N PRO A 250 -9.88 -2.43 7.08
CA PRO A 250 -8.65 -3.00 7.62
C PRO A 250 -8.93 -4.40 8.21
N VAL A 251 -8.06 -5.38 7.94
CA VAL A 251 -8.22 -6.79 8.34
C VAL A 251 -7.06 -7.28 9.20
#